data_AF-A0A0R0E3L4-F1
#
_entry.id   AF-A0A0R0E3L4-F1
#
_cell.length_a   1.000
_cell.length_b   1.000
_cell.length_c   1.000
_cell.angle_alpha   90.00
_cell.angle_beta   90.00
_cell.angle_gamma   90.00
#
_symmetry.space_group_name_H-M   'P 1'
#
loop_
_entity.id
_entity.type
_entity.pdbx_description
1 polymer ?
#
loop_
_entity_poly.entity_id
_entity_poly.type
_entity_poly.pdbx_seq_one_letter_code
_entity_poly.pdbx_strand_id
1 'polypeptide(L)'
;MENKNNNSGESELRVVVVIFLLKGRSILLGRCRYAESFEECAAREPKKCHYVTIFMRVMVDVDVVKEQVPQNLEPTKCDGWDWYEWDHLSHPLFGPLEKMVKGAFDPFPI
;
A
#
# COMPACT_ATOMS: atom_id res chain seq x y z
N MET A 1 42.46 -10.61 -18.53
CA MET A 1 41.10 -11.09 -18.86
C MET A 1 40.17 -10.49 -17.82
N GLU A 2 39.57 -9.33 -18.12
CA GLU A 2 38.56 -8.70 -17.26
C GLU A 2 37.21 -9.37 -17.51
N ASN A 3 36.66 -10.01 -16.48
CA ASN A 3 35.29 -10.50 -16.48
C ASN A 3 34.34 -9.29 -16.39
N LYS A 4 33.85 -8.83 -17.54
CA LYS A 4 32.68 -7.96 -17.59
C LYS A 4 31.45 -8.80 -17.26
N ASN A 5 31.04 -8.80 -15.99
CA ASN A 5 29.73 -9.30 -15.57
C ASN A 5 28.65 -8.41 -16.18
N ASN A 6 28.19 -8.80 -17.38
CA ASN A 6 27.00 -8.27 -17.99
C ASN A 6 25.78 -8.79 -17.23
N ASN A 7 25.45 -8.18 -16.09
CA ASN A 7 24.09 -8.24 -15.56
C ASN A 7 23.23 -7.32 -16.43
N SER A 8 22.83 -7.80 -17.61
CA SER A 8 21.66 -7.27 -18.31
C SER A 8 20.46 -7.53 -17.40
N GLY A 9 20.15 -6.54 -16.56
CA GLY A 9 19.15 -6.65 -15.49
C GLY A 9 17.75 -6.82 -16.07
N GLU A 10 17.36 -8.07 -16.28
CA GLU A 10 15.99 -8.46 -16.58
C GLU A 10 15.11 -8.02 -15.42
N SER A 11 14.14 -7.15 -15.71
CA SER A 11 13.21 -6.67 -14.69
C SER A 11 12.24 -7.77 -14.31
N GLU A 12 12.08 -8.01 -13.02
CA GLU A 12 11.14 -9.03 -12.53
C GLU A 12 9.72 -8.45 -12.47
N LEU A 13 8.76 -9.11 -13.10
CA LEU A 13 7.35 -8.77 -13.00
C LEU A 13 6.79 -9.33 -11.69
N ARG A 14 6.20 -8.46 -10.86
CA ARG A 14 5.58 -8.82 -9.59
C ARG A 14 4.14 -8.31 -9.56
N VAL A 15 3.22 -9.11 -9.04
CA VAL A 15 1.83 -8.70 -8.84
C VAL A 15 1.62 -8.45 -7.36
N VAL A 16 1.10 -7.27 -7.02
CA VAL A 16 0.74 -6.90 -5.65
C VAL A 16 -0.75 -6.63 -5.61
N VAL A 17 -1.41 -7.13 -4.57
CA VAL A 17 -2.83 -6.88 -4.33
C VAL A 17 -2.93 -5.93 -3.14
N VAL A 18 -3.60 -4.80 -3.33
CA VAL A 18 -3.92 -3.85 -2.27
C VAL A 18 -5.42 -3.92 -2.02
N ILE A 19 -5.79 -4.24 -0.78
CA ILE A 19 -7.19 -4.31 -0.34
C ILE A 19 -7.49 -3.07 0.48
N PHE A 20 -8.39 -2.23 -0.02
CA PHE A 20 -8.97 -1.12 0.72
C PHE A 20 -10.15 -1.63 1.56
N LEU A 21 -9.95 -1.67 2.88
CA LEU A 21 -11.04 -1.84 3.83
C LEU A 21 -11.68 -0.48 4.07
N LEU A 22 -12.97 -0.38 3.78
CA LEU A 22 -13.74 0.86 3.84
C LEU A 22 -14.83 0.75 4.92
N LYS A 23 -14.97 1.79 5.75
CA LYS A 23 -16.03 1.91 6.77
C LYS A 23 -16.55 3.35 6.74
N GLY A 24 -17.80 3.56 6.34
CA GLY A 24 -18.31 4.92 6.08
C GLY A 24 -17.50 5.63 4.98
N ARG A 25 -16.97 6.82 5.28
CA ARG A 25 -16.00 7.59 4.45
C ARG A 25 -14.55 7.46 4.93
N SER A 26 -14.25 6.39 5.67
CA SER A 26 -12.91 6.07 6.16
C SER A 26 -12.32 4.85 5.48
N ILE A 27 -11.00 4.88 5.31
CA ILE A 27 -10.18 3.78 4.79
C ILE A 27 -9.20 3.32 5.88
N LEU A 28 -9.00 2.00 5.98
CA LEU A 28 -7.99 1.45 6.88
C LEU A 28 -6.61 1.49 6.21
N LEU A 29 -5.66 2.18 6.82
CA LEU A 29 -4.28 2.26 6.35
C LEU A 29 -3.29 1.79 7.42
N GLY A 30 -2.22 1.15 6.95
CA GLY A 30 -1.11 0.73 7.81
C GLY A 30 -0.25 1.93 8.18
N ARG A 31 0.17 2.00 9.43
CA ARG A 31 1.19 2.96 9.87
C ARG A 31 2.54 2.50 9.35
N CYS A 32 3.20 3.35 8.57
CA CYS A 32 4.53 3.06 8.05
C CYS A 32 5.58 3.27 9.14
N ARG A 33 6.42 2.26 9.38
CA ARG A 33 7.56 2.33 10.33
C ARG A 33 8.72 3.18 9.80
N TYR A 34 8.80 3.31 8.49
CA TYR A 34 9.88 4.01 7.81
C TYR A 34 9.32 5.32 7.25
N ALA A 35 9.92 6.44 7.63
CA ALA A 35 9.68 7.74 7.00
C ALA A 35 10.18 7.79 5.53
N GLU A 36 10.72 6.66 5.05
CA GLU A 36 11.20 6.47 3.70
C GLU A 36 10.02 6.35 2.72
N SER A 37 10.13 7.03 1.59
CA SER A 37 9.19 6.90 0.48
C SER A 37 9.19 5.49 -0.13
N PHE A 38 8.15 5.14 -0.91
CA PHE A 38 8.17 3.89 -1.66
C PHE A 38 9.34 3.83 -2.63
N GLU A 39 9.73 4.97 -3.19
CA GLU A 39 10.86 5.13 -4.08
C GLU A 39 12.19 4.76 -3.39
N GLU A 40 12.38 5.14 -2.13
CA GLU A 40 13.54 4.74 -1.32
C GLU A 40 13.56 3.24 -1.04
N CYS A 41 12.41 2.67 -0.66
CA CYS A 41 12.27 1.22 -0.50
C CYS A 41 12.61 0.48 -1.80
N ALA A 42 12.05 0.93 -2.93
CA ALA A 42 12.27 0.33 -4.24
C ALA A 42 13.72 0.48 -4.73
N ALA A 43 14.41 1.56 -4.36
CA ALA A 43 15.82 1.75 -4.69
C ALA A 43 16.76 0.76 -3.97
N ARG A 44 16.31 0.17 -2.85
CA ARG A 44 17.05 -0.85 -2.10
C ARG A 44 16.86 -2.27 -2.66
N GLU A 45 15.92 -2.47 -3.58
CA GLU A 45 15.74 -3.76 -4.24
C GLU A 45 16.96 -4.09 -5.12
N PRO A 46 17.54 -5.29 -5.00
CA PRO A 46 18.74 -5.67 -5.76
C PRO A 46 18.49 -5.79 -7.27
N LYS A 47 17.23 -5.89 -7.68
CA LYS A 47 16.80 -5.98 -9.08
C LYS A 47 15.69 -4.99 -9.36
N LYS A 48 15.68 -4.45 -10.58
CA LYS A 48 14.55 -3.66 -11.07
C LYS A 48 13.30 -4.55 -11.08
N CYS A 49 12.25 -4.11 -10.41
CA CYS A 49 10.97 -4.81 -10.37
C CYS A 49 9.90 -3.95 -11.05
N HIS A 50 9.01 -4.58 -11.81
CA HIS A 50 7.81 -3.95 -12.32
C HIS A 50 6.59 -4.51 -11.59
N TYR A 51 5.97 -3.66 -10.77
CA TYR A 51 4.82 -4.03 -9.95
C TYR A 51 3.51 -3.72 -10.66
N VAL A 52 2.76 -4.76 -11.01
CA VAL A 52 1.34 -4.62 -11.36
C VAL A 52 0.53 -4.65 -10.06
N THR A 53 -0.06 -3.52 -9.70
CA THR A 53 -0.84 -3.40 -8.46
C THR A 53 -2.33 -3.48 -8.76
N ILE A 54 -3.00 -4.50 -8.20
CA ILE A 54 -4.45 -4.66 -8.29
C ILE A 54 -5.06 -4.06 -7.02
N PHE A 55 -5.86 -3.02 -7.20
CA PHE A 55 -6.60 -2.39 -6.11
C PHE A 55 -8.00 -2.97 -6.02
N MET A 56 -8.35 -3.51 -4.84
CA MET A 56 -9.67 -4.04 -4.55
C MET A 56 -10.27 -3.29 -3.36
N ARG A 57 -11.59 -3.08 -3.38
CA ARG A 57 -12.31 -2.49 -2.24
C ARG A 57 -13.19 -3.52 -1.56
N VAL A 58 -13.29 -3.42 -0.24
CA VAL A 58 -14.18 -4.22 0.60
C VAL A 58 -14.82 -3.28 1.62
N MET A 59 -16.16 -3.32 1.69
CA MET A 59 -16.92 -2.58 2.69
C MET A 59 -17.03 -3.41 3.96
N VAL A 60 -16.67 -2.83 5.10
CA VAL A 60 -16.97 -3.39 6.41
C VAL A 60 -18.38 -2.97 6.77
N ASP A 61 -19.27 -3.95 6.95
CA ASP A 61 -20.65 -3.71 7.35
C ASP A 61 -20.70 -3.04 8.74
N VAL A 62 -21.52 -2.00 8.85
CA VAL A 62 -21.74 -1.27 10.11
C VAL A 62 -22.69 -2.02 11.04
N ASP A 63 -23.47 -2.96 10.52
CA ASP A 63 -24.50 -3.69 11.26
C ASP A 63 -23.94 -4.94 11.99
N VAL A 64 -22.62 -5.11 12.02
CA VAL A 64 -21.99 -6.20 12.78
C VAL A 64 -22.15 -5.93 14.28
N VAL A 65 -22.92 -6.78 14.96
CA VAL A 65 -23.25 -6.73 16.41
C VAL A 65 -22.02 -6.54 17.30
N LYS A 66 -20.85 -7.00 16.85
CA LYS A 66 -19.58 -6.79 17.53
C LYS A 66 -18.62 -6.04 16.62
N GLU A 67 -18.24 -4.84 17.04
CA GLU A 67 -17.20 -4.09 16.37
C GLU A 67 -15.92 -4.92 16.28
N GLN A 68 -15.45 -5.15 15.05
CA GLN A 68 -14.17 -5.79 14.78
C GLN A 68 -13.11 -4.69 14.60
N VAL A 69 -12.05 -4.77 15.39
CA VAL A 69 -10.92 -3.85 15.33
C VAL A 69 -9.75 -4.59 14.66
N PRO A 70 -9.04 -3.96 13.71
CA PRO A 70 -7.90 -4.59 13.05
C PRO A 70 -6.80 -4.94 14.05
N GLN A 71 -6.14 -6.08 13.84
CA GLN A 71 -5.03 -6.54 14.67
C GLN A 71 -3.73 -6.52 13.85
N ASN A 72 -2.65 -6.05 14.47
CA ASN A 72 -1.34 -6.10 13.83
C ASN A 72 -0.70 -7.48 13.99
N LEU A 73 -1.00 -8.38 13.04
CA LEU A 73 -0.50 -9.75 13.04
C LEU A 73 0.91 -9.89 12.43
N GLU A 74 1.40 -8.85 11.75
CA GLU A 74 2.73 -8.83 11.12
C GLU A 74 3.55 -7.62 11.61
N PRO A 75 3.91 -7.57 12.91
CA PRO A 75 4.57 -6.41 13.52
C PRO A 75 5.99 -6.15 12.99
N THR A 76 6.56 -7.06 12.21
CA THR A 76 7.84 -6.86 11.49
C THR A 76 7.66 -6.09 10.19
N LYS A 77 6.43 -6.02 9.65
CA LYS A 77 6.10 -5.37 8.36
C LYS A 77 5.28 -4.09 8.52
N CYS A 78 4.42 -4.01 9.54
CA CYS A 78 3.50 -2.89 9.75
C CYS A 78 3.51 -2.48 11.23
N ASP A 79 3.38 -1.19 11.55
CA ASP A 79 3.32 -0.69 12.95
C ASP A 79 1.91 -0.71 13.55
N GLY A 80 0.92 -1.05 12.75
CA GLY A 80 -0.48 -1.09 13.16
C GLY A 80 -1.37 -0.52 12.08
N TRP A 81 -2.66 -0.61 12.32
CA TRP A 81 -3.69 -0.22 11.39
C TRP A 81 -4.58 0.82 12.05
N ASP A 82 -4.85 1.91 11.35
CA ASP A 82 -5.74 2.96 11.81
C ASP A 82 -6.71 3.37 10.69
N TRP A 83 -7.88 3.83 11.08
CA TRP A 83 -8.89 4.37 10.17
C TRP A 83 -8.59 5.84 9.90
N TYR A 84 -8.58 6.23 8.62
CA TYR A 84 -8.41 7.61 8.18
C TYR A 84 -9.60 8.03 7.35
N GLU A 85 -10.17 9.20 7.62
CA GLU A 85 -11.15 9.81 6.73
C GLU A 85 -10.51 10.09 5.38
N TRP A 86 -11.25 9.89 4.29
CA TRP A 86 -10.72 10.02 2.93
C TRP A 86 -10.16 11.42 2.62
N ASP A 87 -10.75 12.45 3.21
CA ASP A 87 -10.32 13.85 3.03
C ASP A 87 -9.17 14.24 3.99
N HIS A 88 -8.80 13.35 4.92
CA HIS A 88 -7.79 13.58 5.97
C HIS A 88 -6.81 12.40 6.09
N LEU A 89 -6.28 11.93 4.95
CA LEU A 89 -5.33 10.82 4.91
C LEU A 89 -4.01 11.16 5.63
N SER A 90 -3.39 10.14 6.25
CA SER A 90 -2.04 10.27 6.80
C SER A 90 -1.00 10.50 5.70
N HIS A 91 0.10 11.14 6.09
CA HIS A 91 1.24 11.39 5.22
C HIS A 91 2.54 10.94 5.93
N PRO A 92 3.51 10.38 5.19
CA PRO A 92 3.50 10.13 3.74
C PRO A 92 2.60 8.95 3.35
N LEU A 93 2.01 9.02 2.16
CA LEU A 93 1.30 7.89 1.55
C LEU A 93 2.28 7.00 0.78
N PHE A 94 1.93 5.71 0.67
CA PHE A 94 2.61 4.79 -0.24
C PHE A 94 2.49 5.29 -1.70
N GLY A 95 3.60 5.39 -2.43
CA GLY A 95 3.67 6.07 -3.73
C GLY A 95 2.57 5.70 -4.74
N PRO A 96 2.25 4.41 -4.97
CA PRO A 96 1.12 4.01 -5.81
C PRO A 96 -0.24 4.56 -5.34
N LEU A 97 -0.52 4.55 -4.03
CA LEU A 97 -1.76 5.14 -3.48
C LEU A 97 -1.76 6.65 -3.64
N GLU A 98 -0.64 7.32 -3.36
CA GLU A 98 -0.52 8.77 -3.54
C GLU A 98 -0.79 9.19 -4.99
N LYS A 99 -0.26 8.45 -5.98
CA LYS A 99 -0.53 8.68 -7.41
C LYS A 99 -2.00 8.52 -7.76
N MET A 100 -2.69 7.54 -7.18
CA MET A 100 -4.13 7.36 -7.38
C MET A 100 -4.94 8.53 -6.82
N VAL A 101 -4.65 8.96 -5.59
CA VAL A 101 -5.32 10.09 -4.95
C VAL A 101 -5.12 11.37 -5.76
N LYS A 102 -3.88 11.67 -6.20
CA LYS A 102 -3.58 12.79 -7.10
C LYS A 102 -4.28 12.68 -8.45
N GLY A 103 -4.57 11.46 -8.90
CA GLY A 103 -5.35 11.15 -10.10
C GLY A 103 -6.86 11.20 -9.92
N ALA A 104 -7.37 11.75 -8.80
CA ALA A 104 -8.79 11.85 -8.46
C ALA A 104 -9.53 10.51 -8.37
N PHE A 105 -8.81 9.43 -8.02
CA PHE A 105 -9.46 8.17 -7.64
C PHE A 105 -10.22 8.34 -6.32
N ASP A 106 -11.45 7.82 -6.26
CA ASP A 106 -12.26 7.69 -5.04
C ASP A 106 -12.65 6.20 -4.87
N PRO A 107 -12.24 5.52 -3.77
CA PRO A 107 -12.57 4.11 -3.56
C PRO A 107 -14.03 3.89 -3.14
N PHE A 108 -14.74 4.93 -2.69
CA PHE A 108 -16.10 4.83 -2.19
C PHE A 108 -17.11 4.74 -3.36
N PRO A 109 -18.20 3.99 -3.21
CA PRO A 109 -19.28 4.00 -4.20
C PRO A 109 -19.88 5.42 -4.30
N ILE A 110 -20.38 5.75 -5.49
CA ILE A 110 -21.20 6.94 -5.74
C ILE A 110 -22.52 6.81 -4.98
#